data_AF-A0A9D6L3P3-F1
#
_entry.id   AF-A0A9D6L3P3-F1
#
_cell.length_a   1.000
_cell.length_b   1.000
_cell.length_c   1.000
_cell.angle_alpha   90.00
_cell.angle_beta   90.00
_cell.angle_gamma   90.00
#
_symmetry.space_group_name_H-M   'P 1'
#
loop_
_entity.id
_entity.type
_entity.pdbx_description
1 polymer ?
#
loop_
_entity_poly.entity_id
_entity_poly.type
_entity_poly.pdbx_seq_one_letter_code
_entity_poly.pdbx_strand_id
1 'polypeptide(L)'
;MTLMEATFELQSPLTEEQMSRLGAFANTYGLRRFRVDETKKLLTFEYDASRLKESQVAHVLGQARIFVLRRVDPFAAAAAKP
;
A
#
# COMPACT_ATOMS: atom_id res chain seq x y z
N MET A 1 -14.62 9.83 10.46
CA MET A 1 -13.28 9.40 10.00
C MET A 1 -13.33 7.90 9.87
N THR A 2 -13.18 7.40 8.65
CA THR A 2 -13.29 5.97 8.33
C THR A 2 -11.90 5.49 7.93
N LEU A 3 -11.28 4.71 8.80
CA LEU A 3 -9.98 4.10 8.50
C LEU A 3 -10.20 2.88 7.63
N MET A 4 -9.47 2.83 6.52
CA MET A 4 -9.43 1.67 5.64
C MET A 4 -8.01 1.19 5.46
N GLU A 5 -7.91 -0.12 5.28
CA GLU A 5 -6.66 -0.81 5.00
C GLU A 5 -6.74 -1.44 3.61
N ALA A 6 -5.73 -1.20 2.78
CA ALA A 6 -5.60 -1.86 1.49
C ALA A 6 -4.24 -2.54 1.41
N THR A 7 -4.23 -3.86 1.17
CA THR A 7 -2.99 -4.61 1.00
C THR A 7 -2.79 -4.97 -0.47
N PHE A 8 -1.57 -4.84 -0.95
CA PHE A 8 -1.18 -5.13 -2.32
C PHE A 8 -0.01 -6.09 -2.33
N GLU A 9 -0.08 -7.10 -3.19
CA GLU A 9 1.05 -7.98 -3.49
C GLU A 9 1.90 -7.32 -4.57
N LEU A 10 3.19 -7.16 -4.30
CA LEU A 10 4.15 -6.53 -5.17
C LEU A 10 4.82 -7.58 -6.07
N GLN A 11 5.13 -7.19 -7.30
CA GLN A 11 5.92 -8.03 -8.20
C GLN A 11 7.36 -8.20 -7.72
N SER A 12 7.90 -7.14 -7.10
CA SER A 12 9.28 -7.05 -6.63
C SER A 12 9.33 -6.33 -5.28
N PRO A 13 10.36 -6.58 -4.45
CA PRO A 13 10.57 -5.80 -3.23
C PRO A 13 10.73 -4.31 -3.56
N LEU A 14 10.33 -3.46 -2.63
CA LEU A 14 10.45 -2.01 -2.78
C LEU A 14 11.91 -1.58 -2.67
N THR A 15 12.31 -0.63 -3.51
CA THR A 15 13.60 0.05 -3.38
C THR A 15 13.50 1.25 -2.45
N GLU A 16 14.64 1.74 -1.93
CA GLU A 16 14.71 2.94 -1.09
C GLU A 16 14.12 4.19 -1.78
N GLU A 17 14.29 4.31 -3.09
CA GLU A 17 13.71 5.40 -3.87
C GLU A 17 12.17 5.31 -3.89
N GLN A 18 11.62 4.11 -4.09
CA GLN A 18 10.17 3.86 -4.08
C GLN A 18 9.58 4.11 -2.69
N MET A 19 10.26 3.68 -1.63
CA MET A 19 9.87 3.95 -0.25
C MET A 19 9.87 5.46 0.06
N SER A 20 10.88 6.19 -0.41
CA SER A 20 10.95 7.64 -0.25
C SER A 20 9.79 8.36 -0.96
N ARG A 21 9.43 7.91 -2.16
CA ARG A 21 8.25 8.44 -2.90
C ARG A 21 6.94 8.15 -2.17
N LEU A 22 6.78 6.97 -1.60
CA LEU A 22 5.61 6.64 -0.75
C LEU A 22 5.55 7.52 0.50
N GLY A 23 6.69 7.80 1.14
CA GLY A 23 6.77 8.70 2.29
C GLY A 23 6.40 10.16 1.94
N ALA A 24 6.81 10.65 0.77
CA ALA A 24 6.41 11.97 0.28
C ALA A 24 4.89 12.03 -0.01
N PHE A 25 4.33 10.96 -0.54
CA PHE A 25 2.88 10.85 -0.73
C PHE A 25 2.12 10.85 0.60
N ALA A 26 2.66 10.17 1.62
CA ALA A 26 2.05 10.09 2.93
C ALA A 26 1.84 11.47 3.59
N ASN A 27 2.73 12.42 3.30
CA ASN A 27 2.59 13.80 3.76
C ASN A 27 1.57 14.61 2.95
N THR A 28 1.34 14.25 1.69
CA THR A 28 0.50 15.03 0.77
C THR A 28 -0.97 14.64 0.84
N TYR A 29 -1.29 13.41 1.25
CA TYR A 29 -2.66 12.88 1.27
C TYR A 29 -2.95 12.08 2.53
N GLY A 30 -4.23 11.75 2.80
CA GLY A 30 -4.73 11.10 4.03
C GLY A 30 -4.24 9.68 4.32
N LEU A 31 -3.07 9.30 3.82
CA LEU A 31 -2.33 8.13 4.25
C LEU A 31 -1.84 8.34 5.68
N ARG A 32 -2.10 7.39 6.55
CA ARG A 32 -1.63 7.43 7.94
C ARG A 32 -0.38 6.60 8.15
N ARG A 33 -0.36 5.41 7.57
CA ARG A 33 0.71 4.45 7.77
C ARG A 33 0.80 3.50 6.60
N PHE A 34 2.00 3.00 6.34
CA PHE A 34 2.20 1.87 5.45
C PHE A 34 3.09 0.83 6.12
N ARG A 35 2.90 -0.44 5.75
CA ARG A 35 3.70 -1.57 6.20
C ARG A 35 4.20 -2.33 4.98
N VAL A 36 5.49 -2.59 4.95
CA VAL A 36 6.14 -3.37 3.89
C VAL A 36 6.56 -4.70 4.50
N ASP A 37 6.15 -5.78 3.87
CA ASP A 37 6.51 -7.14 4.23
C ASP A 37 7.37 -7.70 3.09
N GLU A 38 8.68 -7.44 3.13
CA GLU A 38 9.60 -7.77 2.03
C GLU A 38 9.67 -9.28 1.75
N THR A 39 9.56 -10.10 2.81
CA THR A 39 9.51 -11.56 2.73
C THR A 39 8.32 -12.05 1.92
N LYS A 40 7.14 -11.44 2.14
CA LYS A 40 5.90 -11.79 1.43
C LYS A 40 5.63 -10.91 0.21
N LYS A 41 6.47 -9.90 -0.03
CA LYS A 41 6.27 -8.82 -1.00
C LYS A 41 4.89 -8.18 -0.85
N LEU A 42 4.44 -7.97 0.38
CA LEU A 42 3.16 -7.33 0.66
C LEU A 42 3.36 -5.89 1.07
N LEU A 43 2.46 -5.02 0.61
CA LEU A 43 2.42 -3.62 0.96
C LEU A 43 1.02 -3.27 1.45
N THR A 44 0.91 -2.96 2.73
CA THR A 44 -0.35 -2.55 3.35
C THR A 44 -0.36 -1.04 3.56
N PHE A 45 -1.43 -0.39 3.14
CA PHE A 45 -1.69 1.03 3.35
C PHE A 45 -2.87 1.22 4.28
N GLU A 46 -2.67 2.04 5.31
CA GLU A 46 -3.73 2.55 6.16
C GLU A 46 -4.01 4.00 5.79
N TYR A 47 -5.26 4.31 5.44
CA TYR A 47 -5.68 5.64 5.01
C TYR A 47 -7.08 6.01 5.51
N ASP A 48 -7.34 7.31 5.60
CA ASP A 48 -8.69 7.81 5.88
C ASP A 48 -9.49 7.86 4.57
N ALA A 49 -10.51 7.01 4.45
CA ALA A 49 -11.33 6.90 3.26
C ALA A 49 -12.20 8.14 2.99
N SER A 50 -12.34 9.05 3.96
CA SER A 50 -12.99 10.35 3.73
C SER A 50 -12.06 11.31 2.97
N ARG A 51 -10.74 11.11 3.01
CA ARG A 51 -9.74 11.95 2.33
C ARG A 51 -9.07 11.28 1.13
N LEU A 52 -8.89 9.97 1.18
CA LEU A 52 -8.19 9.20 0.17
C LEU A 52 -9.09 8.09 -0.38
N LYS A 53 -9.30 8.09 -1.69
CA LYS A 53 -10.00 7.02 -2.38
C LYS A 53 -9.03 5.92 -2.78
N GLU A 54 -9.51 4.68 -2.86
CA GLU A 54 -8.70 3.56 -3.32
C GLU A 54 -8.04 3.80 -4.69
N SER A 55 -8.74 4.43 -5.64
CA SER A 55 -8.18 4.75 -6.96
C SER A 55 -6.95 5.68 -6.87
N GLN A 56 -6.88 6.54 -5.85
CA GLN A 56 -5.70 7.39 -5.60
C GLN A 56 -4.53 6.57 -5.08
N VAL A 57 -4.78 5.57 -4.22
CA VAL A 57 -3.74 4.63 -3.76
C VAL A 57 -3.12 3.89 -4.96
N ALA A 58 -3.96 3.39 -5.88
CA ALA A 58 -3.50 2.72 -7.09
C ALA A 58 -2.71 3.66 -8.02
N HIS A 59 -3.14 4.91 -8.15
CA HIS A 59 -2.44 5.91 -8.95
C HIS A 59 -1.02 6.18 -8.43
N VAL A 60 -0.88 6.26 -7.11
CA VAL A 60 0.39 6.54 -6.42
C VAL A 60 1.38 5.41 -6.60
N LEU A 61 0.90 4.17 -6.50
CA LEU A 61 1.70 2.99 -6.79
C LEU A 61 2.27 3.07 -8.21
N GLY A 62 1.46 3.46 -9.19
CA GLY A 62 1.92 3.72 -10.56
C GLY A 62 2.97 4.83 -10.65
N GLN A 63 2.75 5.98 -10.00
CA GLN A 63 3.70 7.10 -10.00
C GLN A 63 5.04 6.77 -9.32
N ALA A 64 4.99 5.96 -8.27
CA ALA A 64 6.16 5.43 -7.59
C ALA A 64 6.85 4.31 -8.38
N ARG A 65 6.33 3.92 -9.55
CA ARG A 65 6.80 2.76 -10.34
C ARG A 65 6.77 1.46 -9.54
N ILE A 66 5.81 1.33 -8.64
CA ILE A 66 5.60 0.14 -7.82
C ILE A 66 4.60 -0.74 -8.56
N PHE A 67 5.10 -1.85 -9.12
CA PHE A 67 4.27 -2.79 -9.84
C PHE A 67 3.59 -3.76 -8.86
N VAL A 68 2.26 -3.66 -8.78
CA VAL A 68 1.42 -4.55 -7.98
C VAL A 68 0.92 -5.70 -8.85
N LEU A 69 1.02 -6.93 -8.34
CA LEU A 69 0.49 -8.13 -8.97
C LEU A 69 -1.02 -8.22 -8.78
N ARG A 70 -1.47 -8.04 -7.54
CA ARG A 70 -2.88 -8.09 -7.17
C ARG A 70 -3.13 -7.35 -5.87
N ARG A 71 -4.36 -6.91 -5.65
CA ARG A 71 -4.81 -6.51 -4.33
C ARG A 71 -5.06 -7.77 -3.49
N VAL A 72 -4.59 -7.76 -2.26
CA VAL A 72 -4.86 -8.81 -1.27
C VAL A 72 -5.78 -8.18 -0.25
N ASP A 73 -7.02 -8.65 -0.17
CA ASP A 73 -7.92 -8.17 0.88
C ASP A 73 -7.34 -8.59 2.25
N PRO A 74 -7.40 -7.71 3.27
CA PRO A 74 -6.78 -7.97 4.58
C PRO A 74 -7.34 -9.24 5.24
N PHE A 75 -8.56 -9.63 4.89
CA PHE A 75 -9.19 -10.87 5.35
C PHE A 75 -8.64 -12.14 4.67
N ALA A 76 -8.10 -12.01 3.45
CA ALA A 76 -7.50 -13.13 2.71
C ALA A 76 -6.02 -13.35 3.07
N ALA A 77 -5.28 -12.28 3.39
CA ALA A 77 -3.86 -12.38 3.75
C ALA A 77 -3.63 -13.03 5.14
N ALA A 78 -4.58 -12.88 6.06
CA ALA A 78 -4.53 -13.50 7.39
C ALA A 78 -4.77 -15.02 7.38
N ALA A 79 -5.42 -15.55 6.34
CA ALA A 79 -5.63 -16.98 6.14
C ALA A 79 -4.37 -17.70 5.60
N ALA A 80 -3.32 -16.96 5.24
CA ALA A 80 -2.05 -17.52 4.77
C ALA A 80 -1.01 -17.58 5.92
N LYS A 81 -1.23 -18.50 6.87
CA LYS A 81 -0.16 -19.16 7.64
C LYS A 81 -0.66 -20.39 8.41
N PRO A 82 0.26 -21.32 8.71
CA PRO A 82 0.52 -22.60 8.03
C PRO A 82 -0.44 -23.73 8.39
#